data_AF-A0A6G0YQT7-F1
#
_entry.id   AF-A0A6G0YQT7-F1
#
_cell.length_a   1.000
_cell.length_b   1.000
_cell.length_c   1.000
_cell.angle_alpha   90.00
_cell.angle_beta   90.00
_cell.angle_gamma   90.00
#
_symmetry.space_group_name_H-M   'P 1'
#
loop_
_entity.id
_entity.type
_entity.pdbx_description
1 polymer ?
#
loop_
_entity_poly.entity_id
_entity_poly.type
_entity_poly.pdbx_seq_one_letter_code
_entity_poly.pdbx_strand_id
1 'polypeptide(L)'
;NSRCKCKAGKFTEDECNTEGWADIKCKRSGCNHPLSNHIRHMEYLSNIEYMAVIKLVYDINNIKASLEISYSSPKFQRDILVESVYKSVYKVLCKTIRYDPFKAPNIDTIYGTPPFERINIQQILINFSMLYFCSNKEVLISSYTFKQALMVTKFLLHSFDSWRWTVPDKHLYVYDKRLCFYPEQFSKPYSYYFCRYMVYCEMPRLAHSISSRYKATEIFGCEVLRYTLEFLYKEIQFYYLRYMDLLKKEVYNHDSPIWTMVH
;
A
#
# COMPACT_ATOMS: atom_id res chain seq x y z
N ASN A 1 -4.08 33.60 29.43
CA ASN A 1 -4.16 32.14 29.68
C ASN A 1 -3.17 31.34 28.83
N SER A 2 -1.88 31.46 29.08
CA SER A 2 -0.80 30.84 28.28
C SER A 2 -0.46 29.38 28.66
N ARG A 3 -1.25 28.71 29.51
CA ARG A 3 -0.96 27.35 30.03
C ARG A 3 -1.84 26.23 29.46
N CYS A 4 -2.63 26.49 28.43
CA CYS A 4 -3.50 25.48 27.84
C CYS A 4 -2.70 24.33 27.23
N LYS A 5 -2.92 23.08 27.67
CA LYS A 5 -2.34 21.86 27.08
C LYS A 5 -3.30 21.12 26.16
N CYS A 6 -4.38 21.76 25.73
CA CYS A 6 -5.36 21.15 24.83
C CYS A 6 -4.74 20.90 23.46
N LYS A 7 -4.71 19.64 23.02
CA LYS A 7 -4.14 19.22 21.73
C LYS A 7 -5.19 18.91 20.66
N ALA A 8 -6.45 18.85 21.07
CA ALA A 8 -7.61 18.62 20.22
C ALA A 8 -8.83 19.12 20.99
N GLY A 9 -9.51 20.12 20.43
CA GLY A 9 -10.73 20.65 21.01
C GLY A 9 -11.85 19.62 21.02
N LYS A 10 -12.77 19.72 21.98
CA LYS A 10 -13.99 18.91 22.04
C LYS A 10 -15.17 19.87 22.03
N PHE A 11 -15.96 19.80 20.96
CA PHE A 11 -17.13 20.66 20.73
C PHE A 11 -18.34 19.74 20.53
N THR A 12 -19.54 20.21 20.87
CA THR A 12 -20.79 19.47 20.68
C THR A 12 -21.65 20.19 19.67
N GLU A 13 -22.30 19.41 18.81
CA GLU A 13 -23.06 19.94 17.67
C GLU A 13 -24.33 20.69 18.10
N ASP A 14 -24.85 20.37 19.29
CA ASP A 14 -26.05 20.98 19.86
C ASP A 14 -25.90 22.47 20.26
N GLU A 15 -24.70 23.05 20.13
CA GLU A 15 -24.39 24.41 20.62
C GLU A 15 -24.17 25.45 19.50
N CYS A 16 -24.46 25.11 18.24
CA CYS A 16 -24.40 26.09 17.15
C CYS A 16 -25.47 27.17 17.34
N ASN A 17 -25.04 28.41 17.61
CA ASN A 17 -25.93 29.56 17.65
C ASN A 17 -26.12 30.15 16.23
N THR A 18 -26.95 31.18 16.11
CA THR A 18 -27.19 31.91 14.84
C THR A 18 -25.96 32.62 14.28
N GLU A 19 -24.90 32.78 15.08
CA GLU A 19 -23.63 33.42 14.71
C GLU A 19 -22.54 32.40 14.30
N GLY A 20 -22.87 31.10 14.31
CA GLY A 20 -22.00 30.01 13.89
C GLY A 20 -21.31 29.28 15.04
N TRP A 21 -20.14 28.71 14.76
CA TRP A 21 -19.44 27.80 15.69
C TRP A 21 -18.27 28.44 16.42
N ALA A 22 -17.89 29.67 16.07
CA ALA A 22 -16.63 30.29 16.47
C ALA A 22 -16.48 30.43 17.99
N ASP A 23 -17.57 30.75 18.69
CA ASP A 23 -17.58 31.02 20.13
C ASP A 23 -17.93 29.81 20.99
N ILE A 24 -18.19 28.65 20.37
CA ILE A 24 -18.48 27.41 21.10
C ILE A 24 -17.26 27.04 21.95
N LYS A 25 -17.48 26.89 23.25
CA LYS A 25 -16.42 26.62 24.21
C LYS A 25 -16.00 25.15 24.16
N CYS A 26 -14.69 24.93 24.12
CA CYS A 26 -14.11 23.61 24.19
C CYS A 26 -14.40 22.94 25.54
N LYS A 27 -15.15 21.83 25.52
CA LYS A 27 -15.55 21.02 26.71
C LYS A 27 -14.42 20.17 27.28
N ARG A 28 -13.21 20.25 26.71
CA ARG A 28 -12.06 19.51 27.22
C ARG A 28 -11.63 20.10 28.55
N SER A 29 -11.52 19.25 29.58
CA SER A 29 -11.01 19.64 30.90
C SER A 29 -9.70 20.42 30.77
N GLY A 30 -9.68 21.63 31.35
CA GLY A 30 -8.53 22.54 31.33
C GLY A 30 -8.35 23.43 30.08
N CYS A 31 -9.30 23.44 29.11
CA CYS A 31 -9.25 24.32 27.94
C CYS A 31 -10.19 25.52 28.06
N ASN A 32 -11.51 25.31 28.01
CA ASN A 32 -12.56 26.34 27.96
C ASN A 32 -12.37 27.46 26.91
N HIS A 33 -11.41 27.32 25.97
CA HIS A 33 -11.20 28.28 24.89
C HIS A 33 -12.25 28.10 23.79
N PRO A 34 -12.64 29.18 23.09
CA PRO A 34 -13.55 29.11 21.94
C PRO A 34 -12.94 28.33 20.77
N LEU A 35 -13.76 27.84 19.86
CA LEU A 35 -13.33 27.15 18.63
C LEU A 35 -12.37 28.03 17.82
N SER A 36 -12.63 29.33 17.72
CA SER A 36 -11.76 30.31 17.03
C SER A 36 -10.30 30.20 17.47
N ASN A 37 -10.03 30.02 18.77
CA ASN A 37 -8.66 29.82 19.27
C ASN A 37 -8.03 28.49 18.80
N HIS A 38 -8.84 27.45 18.60
CA HIS A 38 -8.38 26.16 18.11
C HIS A 38 -8.07 26.17 16.62
N ILE A 39 -8.84 26.92 15.83
CA ILE A 39 -8.73 26.96 14.36
C ILE A 39 -8.03 28.20 13.83
N ARG A 40 -7.49 29.08 14.69
CA ARG A 40 -6.80 30.31 14.26
C ARG A 40 -5.67 30.06 13.24
N HIS A 41 -4.99 28.92 13.35
CA HIS A 41 -3.97 28.50 12.39
C HIS A 41 -4.53 28.14 10.99
N MET A 42 -5.85 28.08 10.85
CA MET A 42 -6.57 27.81 9.59
C MET A 42 -7.13 29.09 8.94
N GLU A 43 -7.11 30.24 9.62
CA GLU A 43 -7.79 31.47 9.17
C GLU A 43 -7.19 32.08 7.90
N TYR A 44 -5.88 31.91 7.70
CA TYR A 44 -5.13 32.49 6.58
C TYR A 44 -4.57 31.44 5.61
N LEU A 45 -5.19 30.26 5.54
CA LEU A 45 -4.74 29.22 4.63
C LEU A 45 -4.99 29.57 3.18
N SER A 46 -4.05 29.21 2.33
CA SER A 46 -4.31 29.12 0.89
C SER A 46 -5.36 28.05 0.61
N ASN A 47 -6.04 28.15 -0.54
CA ASN A 47 -6.96 27.10 -1.00
C ASN A 47 -6.29 25.73 -1.08
N ILE A 48 -4.99 25.66 -1.40
CA ILE A 48 -4.24 24.41 -1.51
C ILE A 48 -4.08 23.76 -0.13
N GLU A 49 -3.66 24.54 0.87
CA GLU A 49 -3.49 24.06 2.25
C GLU A 49 -4.82 23.65 2.86
N TYR A 50 -5.87 24.45 2.66
CA TYR A 50 -7.22 24.11 3.10
C TYR A 50 -7.68 22.77 2.51
N MET A 51 -7.53 22.59 1.19
CA MET A 51 -7.89 21.33 0.53
C MET A 51 -7.03 20.14 0.99
N ALA A 52 -5.76 20.35 1.34
CA ALA A 52 -4.92 19.31 1.93
C ALA A 52 -5.45 18.86 3.30
N VAL A 53 -5.84 19.81 4.16
CA VAL A 53 -6.45 19.52 5.47
C VAL A 53 -7.78 18.77 5.30
N ILE A 54 -8.65 19.22 4.39
CA ILE A 54 -9.94 18.56 4.13
C ILE A 54 -9.74 17.12 3.64
N LYS A 55 -8.82 16.88 2.70
CA LYS A 55 -8.48 15.52 2.25
C LYS A 55 -8.01 14.63 3.40
N LEU A 56 -7.15 15.16 4.26
CA LEU A 56 -6.64 14.43 5.42
C LEU A 56 -7.75 14.08 6.42
N VAL A 57 -8.64 15.02 6.74
CA VAL A 57 -9.79 14.77 7.63
C VAL A 57 -10.75 13.74 7.02
N TYR A 58 -11.03 13.86 5.72
CA TYR A 58 -11.86 12.90 5.00
C TYR A 58 -11.30 11.47 5.07
N ASP A 59 -10.01 11.30 4.80
CA ASP A 59 -9.35 9.99 4.87
C ASP A 59 -9.32 9.44 6.30
N ILE A 60 -9.09 10.28 7.32
CA ILE A 60 -9.17 9.89 8.74
C ILE A 60 -10.55 9.33 9.06
N ASN A 61 -11.61 10.01 8.63
CA ASN A 61 -12.99 9.59 8.88
C ASN A 61 -13.33 8.29 8.14
N ASN A 62 -12.92 8.15 6.88
CA ASN A 62 -13.15 6.92 6.11
C ASN A 62 -12.44 5.71 6.69
N ILE A 63 -11.18 5.85 7.09
CA ILE A 63 -10.44 4.76 7.74
C ILE A 63 -11.04 4.44 9.11
N LYS A 64 -11.47 5.45 9.88
CA LYS A 64 -12.17 5.23 11.16
C LYS A 64 -13.46 4.44 10.96
N ALA A 65 -14.30 4.84 10.00
CA ALA A 65 -15.55 4.15 9.68
C ALA A 65 -15.29 2.69 9.25
N SER A 66 -14.27 2.47 8.42
CA SER A 66 -13.85 1.12 8.01
C SER A 66 -13.46 0.25 9.21
N LEU A 67 -12.73 0.81 10.18
CA LEU A 67 -12.36 0.12 11.42
C LEU A 67 -13.58 -0.15 12.32
N GLU A 68 -14.52 0.80 12.43
CA GLU A 68 -15.75 0.64 13.22
C GLU A 68 -16.66 -0.46 12.66
N ILE A 69 -16.82 -0.50 11.33
CA ILE A 69 -17.53 -1.59 10.64
C ILE A 69 -16.86 -2.92 10.96
N SER A 70 -15.53 -3.00 10.81
CA SER A 70 -14.76 -4.21 11.12
C SER A 70 -14.91 -4.65 12.58
N TYR A 71 -14.87 -3.73 13.55
CA TYR A 71 -15.03 -4.04 14.96
C TYR A 71 -16.45 -4.47 15.36
N SER A 72 -17.45 -4.07 14.58
CA SER A 72 -18.84 -4.49 14.77
C SER A 72 -19.08 -5.94 14.33
N SER A 73 -18.19 -6.51 13.51
CA SER A 73 -18.25 -7.91 13.10
C SER A 73 -17.70 -8.86 14.19
N PRO A 74 -18.22 -10.10 14.29
CA PRO A 74 -17.66 -11.13 15.15
C PRO A 74 -16.16 -11.36 14.90
N LYS A 75 -15.38 -11.59 15.95
CA LYS A 75 -13.90 -11.75 15.88
C LYS A 75 -13.42 -12.81 14.88
N PHE A 76 -14.21 -13.86 14.64
CA PHE A 76 -13.83 -14.92 13.70
C PHE A 76 -14.02 -14.54 12.21
N GLN A 77 -14.81 -13.50 11.92
CA GLN A 77 -15.04 -12.96 10.58
C GLN A 77 -14.11 -11.77 10.26
N ARG A 78 -13.26 -11.39 11.21
CA ARG A 78 -12.43 -10.20 11.14
C ARG A 78 -11.05 -10.50 10.58
N ASP A 79 -10.63 -9.71 9.58
CA ASP A 79 -9.27 -9.72 9.05
C ASP A 79 -8.33 -8.91 9.94
N ILE A 80 -7.84 -9.53 11.02
CA ILE A 80 -6.95 -8.90 12.00
C ILE A 80 -5.71 -8.29 11.35
N LEU A 81 -5.19 -8.91 10.28
CA LEU A 81 -4.04 -8.40 9.55
C LEU A 81 -4.36 -7.07 8.85
N VAL A 82 -5.46 -7.02 8.11
CA VAL A 82 -5.93 -5.81 7.41
C VAL A 82 -6.25 -4.70 8.42
N GLU A 83 -6.97 -5.03 9.49
CA GLU A 83 -7.24 -4.09 10.58
C GLU A 83 -5.97 -3.49 11.18
N SER A 84 -4.92 -4.29 11.36
CA SER A 84 -3.66 -3.82 11.94
C SER A 84 -2.98 -2.78 11.04
N VAL A 85 -3.08 -2.95 9.73
CA VAL A 85 -2.60 -1.98 8.74
C VAL A 85 -3.42 -0.69 8.82
N TYR A 86 -4.74 -0.80 8.77
CA TYR A 86 -5.65 0.36 8.85
C TYR A 86 -5.42 1.14 10.14
N LYS A 87 -5.28 0.46 11.28
CA LYS A 87 -4.94 1.10 12.57
C LYS A 87 -3.61 1.84 12.54
N SER A 88 -2.60 1.28 11.87
CA SER A 88 -1.26 1.89 11.79
C SER A 88 -1.28 3.15 10.94
N VAL A 89 -1.95 3.09 9.78
CA VAL A 89 -2.15 4.25 8.89
C VAL A 89 -2.99 5.32 9.57
N TYR A 90 -4.10 4.94 10.20
CA TYR A 90 -4.96 5.84 10.99
C TYR A 90 -4.16 6.62 12.03
N LYS A 91 -3.27 5.94 12.78
CA LYS A 91 -2.39 6.60 13.75
C LYS A 91 -1.45 7.63 13.11
N VAL A 92 -0.92 7.35 11.92
CA VAL A 92 -0.09 8.31 11.17
C VAL A 92 -0.92 9.53 10.76
N LEU A 93 -2.08 9.32 10.12
CA LEU A 93 -2.95 10.42 9.70
C LEU A 93 -3.38 11.31 10.88
N CYS A 94 -3.80 10.71 12.00
CA CYS A 94 -4.16 11.43 13.22
C CYS A 94 -2.98 12.20 13.85
N LYS A 95 -1.74 11.71 13.69
CA LYS A 95 -0.55 12.46 14.09
C LYS A 95 -0.32 13.63 13.14
N THR A 96 -0.44 13.43 11.83
CA THR A 96 -0.26 14.48 10.82
C THR A 96 -1.21 15.64 11.06
N ILE A 97 -2.52 15.39 11.14
CA ILE A 97 -3.52 16.46 11.35
C ILE A 97 -3.27 17.26 12.64
N ARG A 98 -2.68 16.62 13.65
CA ARG A 98 -2.45 17.22 14.97
C ARG A 98 -1.17 18.03 15.05
N TYR A 99 -0.12 17.61 14.35
CA TYR A 99 1.21 18.23 14.48
C TYR A 99 1.56 19.13 13.31
N ASP A 100 1.21 18.72 12.10
CA ASP A 100 1.53 19.44 10.87
C ASP A 100 0.53 19.04 9.77
N PRO A 101 -0.68 19.64 9.76
CA PRO A 101 -1.74 19.27 8.84
C PRO A 101 -1.45 19.68 7.38
N PHE A 102 -0.41 20.47 7.14
CA PHE A 102 0.00 20.94 5.81
C PHE A 102 1.06 20.05 5.17
N LYS A 103 1.66 19.14 5.96
CA LYS A 103 2.61 18.15 5.48
C LYS A 103 1.90 16.86 5.10
N ALA A 104 2.36 16.24 4.02
CA ALA A 104 1.88 14.92 3.64
C ALA A 104 2.17 13.87 4.74
N PRO A 105 1.23 12.97 5.07
CA PRO A 105 1.45 11.89 6.02
C PRO A 105 2.60 10.98 5.59
N ASN A 106 3.56 10.75 6.49
CA ASN A 106 4.70 9.87 6.22
C ASN A 106 4.41 8.42 6.66
N ILE A 107 4.13 7.56 5.69
CA ILE A 107 3.86 6.13 5.91
C ILE A 107 5.12 5.25 5.94
N ASP A 108 6.28 5.76 5.52
CA ASP A 108 7.55 5.00 5.45
C ASP A 108 8.04 4.53 6.82
N THR A 109 7.53 5.13 7.89
CA THR A 109 7.83 4.73 9.27
C THR A 109 7.06 3.50 9.77
N ILE A 110 6.05 3.00 9.03
CA ILE A 110 5.16 1.94 9.56
C ILE A 110 5.83 0.56 9.49
N TYR A 111 6.34 0.14 8.32
CA TYR A 111 6.94 -1.18 8.10
C TYR A 111 8.33 -1.14 7.47
N GLY A 112 9.05 -0.03 7.68
CA GLY A 112 10.37 0.22 7.08
C GLY A 112 10.27 0.96 5.75
N THR A 113 11.41 1.38 5.23
CA THR A 113 11.45 2.26 4.06
C THR A 113 11.64 1.43 2.78
N PRO A 114 10.79 1.60 1.74
CA PRO A 114 11.03 0.98 0.44
C PRO A 114 12.30 1.55 -0.25
N PRO A 115 12.94 0.80 -1.17
CA PRO A 115 12.58 -0.55 -1.62
C PRO A 115 12.92 -1.62 -0.58
N PHE A 116 12.17 -2.73 -0.58
CA PHE A 116 12.33 -3.83 0.40
C PHE A 116 13.28 -4.92 -0.07
N GLU A 117 13.56 -4.98 -1.37
CA GLU A 117 14.52 -5.91 -1.97
C GLU A 117 15.42 -5.13 -2.94
N ARG A 118 16.68 -5.53 -3.04
CA ARG A 118 17.69 -4.82 -3.85
C ARG A 118 17.39 -4.86 -5.34
N ILE A 119 16.96 -6.01 -5.84
CA ILE A 119 16.57 -6.21 -7.24
C ILE A 119 15.06 -6.35 -7.25
N ASN A 120 14.38 -5.40 -7.89
CA ASN A 120 12.93 -5.34 -7.92
C ASN A 120 12.35 -6.17 -9.08
N ILE A 121 11.03 -6.41 -9.03
CA ILE A 121 10.30 -7.20 -10.03
C ILE A 121 10.47 -6.59 -11.43
N GLN A 122 10.46 -5.26 -11.55
CA GLN A 122 10.71 -4.60 -12.83
C GLN A 122 12.05 -5.02 -13.44
N GLN A 123 13.13 -4.96 -12.66
CA GLN A 123 14.44 -5.38 -13.13
C GLN A 123 14.48 -6.87 -13.44
N ILE A 124 13.88 -7.72 -12.60
CA ILE A 124 13.79 -9.17 -12.83
C ILE A 124 13.14 -9.49 -14.18
N LEU A 125 12.01 -8.84 -14.49
CA LEU A 125 11.30 -9.10 -15.75
C LEU A 125 12.05 -8.58 -16.98
N ILE A 126 12.81 -7.48 -16.83
CA ILE A 126 13.72 -7.01 -17.89
C ILE A 126 14.86 -8.02 -18.10
N ASN A 127 15.49 -8.50 -17.02
CA ASN A 127 16.54 -9.50 -17.08
C ASN A 127 16.06 -10.78 -17.76
N PHE A 128 14.87 -11.25 -17.43
CA PHE A 128 14.22 -12.37 -18.10
C PHE A 128 14.08 -12.13 -19.60
N SER A 129 13.54 -10.97 -20.00
CA SER A 129 13.38 -10.63 -21.42
C SER A 129 14.71 -10.59 -22.17
N MET A 130 15.77 -10.06 -21.55
CA MET A 130 17.13 -10.05 -22.11
C MET A 130 17.71 -11.46 -22.25
N LEU A 131 17.58 -12.29 -21.22
CA LEU A 131 18.11 -13.65 -21.19
C LEU A 131 17.47 -14.54 -22.26
N TYR A 132 16.14 -14.48 -22.40
CA TYR A 132 15.40 -15.40 -23.26
C TYR A 132 15.24 -14.91 -24.70
N PHE A 133 15.03 -13.61 -24.89
CA PHE A 133 14.60 -13.07 -26.19
C PHE A 133 15.65 -12.17 -26.85
N CYS A 134 16.66 -11.67 -26.12
CA CYS A 134 17.79 -10.94 -26.70
C CYS A 134 19.01 -11.85 -26.94
N SER A 135 19.32 -12.75 -25.99
CA SER A 135 20.54 -13.58 -26.03
C SER A 135 20.40 -14.86 -26.88
N ASN A 136 19.36 -14.97 -27.71
CA ASN A 136 19.07 -16.09 -28.62
C ASN A 136 19.02 -17.50 -28.00
N LYS A 137 18.88 -17.66 -26.66
CA LYS A 137 18.81 -18.97 -26.01
C LYS A 137 17.61 -19.84 -26.47
N GLU A 138 16.54 -19.24 -26.99
CA GLU A 138 15.39 -19.97 -27.57
C GLU A 138 14.75 -19.26 -28.79
N VAL A 139 15.55 -18.64 -29.67
CA VAL A 139 15.01 -18.02 -30.90
C VAL A 139 14.40 -19.04 -31.88
N LEU A 140 14.72 -20.32 -31.75
CA LEU A 140 14.08 -21.39 -32.54
C LEU A 140 12.71 -21.83 -32.01
N ILE A 141 12.33 -21.38 -30.82
CA ILE A 141 11.14 -21.87 -30.10
C ILE A 141 10.12 -20.74 -29.96
N SER A 142 10.52 -19.53 -29.58
CA SER A 142 9.61 -18.38 -29.37
C SER A 142 9.09 -17.74 -30.67
N SER A 143 7.76 -17.60 -30.81
CA SER A 143 7.12 -16.77 -31.85
C SER A 143 7.21 -15.26 -31.58
N TYR A 144 7.79 -14.85 -30.45
CA TYR A 144 7.94 -13.46 -30.05
C TYR A 144 9.33 -12.93 -30.42
N THR A 145 9.34 -11.76 -31.07
CA THR A 145 10.52 -10.89 -31.17
C THR A 145 10.86 -10.30 -29.80
N PHE A 146 12.12 -9.90 -29.59
CA PHE A 146 12.54 -9.20 -28.38
C PHE A 146 11.67 -7.96 -28.07
N LYS A 147 11.33 -7.18 -29.09
CA LYS A 147 10.43 -6.02 -28.95
C LYS A 147 9.05 -6.41 -28.44
N GLN A 148 8.47 -7.49 -28.95
CA GLN A 148 7.18 -7.99 -28.47
C GLN A 148 7.30 -8.51 -27.04
N ALA A 149 8.38 -9.21 -26.68
CA ALA A 149 8.62 -9.66 -25.31
C ALA A 149 8.64 -8.47 -24.32
N LEU A 150 9.32 -7.37 -24.67
CA LEU A 150 9.32 -6.14 -23.87
C LEU A 150 7.92 -5.49 -23.75
N MET A 151 7.10 -5.56 -24.81
CA MET A 151 5.71 -5.10 -24.74
C MET A 151 4.88 -5.95 -23.76
N VAL A 152 5.05 -7.28 -23.79
CA VAL A 152 4.43 -8.19 -22.82
C VAL A 152 4.94 -7.91 -21.41
N THR A 153 6.24 -7.71 -21.21
CA THR A 153 6.81 -7.31 -19.92
C THR A 153 6.15 -6.03 -19.39
N LYS A 154 6.01 -5.00 -20.23
CA LYS A 154 5.37 -3.74 -19.83
C LYS A 154 3.91 -3.94 -19.43
N PHE A 155 3.17 -4.77 -20.16
CA PHE A 155 1.79 -5.12 -19.79
C PHE A 155 1.75 -5.86 -18.46
N LEU A 156 2.61 -6.87 -18.27
CA LEU A 156 2.70 -7.65 -17.04
C LEU A 156 3.01 -6.77 -15.82
N LEU A 157 3.95 -5.83 -15.96
CA LEU A 157 4.27 -4.86 -14.90
C LEU A 157 3.04 -4.02 -14.54
N HIS A 158 2.34 -3.49 -15.54
CA HIS A 158 1.13 -2.71 -15.32
C HIS A 158 0.02 -3.54 -14.66
N SER A 159 -0.19 -4.78 -15.10
CA SER A 159 -1.14 -5.71 -14.49
C SER A 159 -0.77 -6.01 -13.04
N PHE A 160 0.51 -6.30 -12.77
CA PHE A 160 0.99 -6.58 -11.42
C PHE A 160 0.78 -5.39 -10.49
N ASP A 161 1.10 -4.18 -10.95
CA ASP A 161 0.90 -2.97 -10.15
C ASP A 161 -0.57 -2.68 -9.93
N SER A 162 -1.45 -2.97 -10.88
CA SER A 162 -2.90 -2.69 -10.74
C SER A 162 -3.66 -3.80 -9.99
N TRP A 163 -3.06 -4.99 -9.89
CA TRP A 163 -3.66 -6.15 -9.26
C TRP A 163 -3.74 -6.00 -7.74
N ARG A 164 -4.88 -6.40 -7.15
CA ARG A 164 -5.07 -6.43 -5.71
C ARG A 164 -4.62 -7.78 -5.17
N TRP A 165 -3.57 -7.77 -4.36
CA TRP A 165 -3.04 -8.99 -3.75
C TRP A 165 -4.06 -9.66 -2.84
N THR A 166 -4.06 -10.99 -2.82
CA THR A 166 -4.95 -11.79 -1.98
C THR A 166 -4.57 -11.64 -0.51
N VAL A 167 -5.56 -11.46 0.36
CA VAL A 167 -5.38 -11.42 1.82
C VAL A 167 -4.86 -12.78 2.30
N PRO A 168 -3.82 -12.83 3.15
CA PRO A 168 -3.38 -14.07 3.78
C PRO A 168 -4.49 -14.65 4.68
N ASP A 169 -5.23 -15.63 4.19
CA ASP A 169 -6.22 -16.39 4.97
C ASP A 169 -5.52 -17.47 5.83
N LYS A 170 -6.14 -17.84 6.96
CA LYS A 170 -5.80 -19.05 7.72
C LYS A 170 -5.88 -20.31 6.85
N HIS A 171 -6.77 -20.33 5.85
CA HIS A 171 -6.84 -21.41 4.86
C HIS A 171 -5.79 -21.28 3.74
N LEU A 172 -5.21 -20.09 3.57
CA LEU A 172 -4.09 -19.90 2.65
C LEU A 172 -2.83 -20.59 3.15
N TYR A 173 -2.64 -20.84 4.45
CA TYR A 173 -1.56 -21.75 4.92
C TYR A 173 -1.65 -23.16 4.30
N VAL A 174 -2.86 -23.61 3.93
CA VAL A 174 -3.11 -24.90 3.26
C VAL A 174 -2.92 -24.79 1.73
N TYR A 175 -2.99 -23.58 1.16
CA TYR A 175 -2.66 -23.29 -0.24
C TYR A 175 -1.18 -22.88 -0.44
N ASP A 176 -0.53 -22.32 0.58
CA ASP A 176 0.88 -21.97 0.66
C ASP A 176 1.72 -23.25 0.51
N LYS A 177 1.31 -24.35 1.17
CA LYS A 177 1.93 -25.67 0.97
C LYS A 177 1.67 -26.34 -0.39
N ARG A 178 0.66 -25.90 -1.16
CA ARG A 178 0.27 -26.55 -2.43
C ARG A 178 0.71 -25.78 -3.67
N LEU A 179 0.92 -24.46 -3.55
CA LEU A 179 1.38 -23.60 -4.65
C LEU A 179 2.82 -23.11 -4.44
N CYS A 180 3.24 -22.85 -3.19
CA CYS A 180 4.66 -22.80 -2.87
C CYS A 180 5.11 -24.23 -2.59
N PHE A 181 5.75 -24.84 -3.60
CA PHE A 181 6.34 -26.17 -3.47
C PHE A 181 7.32 -26.29 -2.29
N TYR A 182 7.80 -25.14 -1.75
CA TYR A 182 8.81 -25.09 -0.70
C TYR A 182 8.67 -23.85 0.23
N PRO A 183 7.76 -23.87 1.22
CA PRO A 183 7.59 -22.75 2.15
C PRO A 183 8.82 -22.47 3.03
N GLU A 184 9.74 -23.43 3.18
CA GLU A 184 11.01 -23.28 3.91
C GLU A 184 12.04 -22.41 3.19
N GLN A 185 11.81 -22.05 1.93
CA GLN A 185 12.76 -21.30 1.10
C GLN A 185 12.60 -19.77 1.19
N PHE A 186 11.58 -19.28 1.90
CA PHE A 186 11.33 -17.85 2.04
C PHE A 186 11.85 -17.33 3.38
N SER A 187 12.54 -16.19 3.35
CA SER A 187 13.08 -15.54 4.53
C SER A 187 12.00 -14.89 5.41
N LYS A 188 10.86 -14.51 4.80
CA LYS A 188 9.72 -13.89 5.48
C LYS A 188 8.40 -14.51 4.99
N PRO A 189 7.40 -14.64 5.88
CA PRO A 189 6.09 -15.15 5.47
C PRO A 189 5.36 -14.16 4.55
N TYR A 190 4.48 -14.64 3.67
CA TYR A 190 3.71 -13.77 2.77
C TYR A 190 2.96 -12.63 3.48
N SER A 191 2.46 -12.85 4.71
CA SER A 191 1.81 -11.81 5.51
C SER A 191 2.69 -10.59 5.80
N TYR A 192 4.01 -10.79 5.91
CA TYR A 192 4.98 -9.71 6.06
C TYR A 192 5.02 -8.79 4.83
N TYR A 193 4.98 -9.37 3.63
CA TYR A 193 4.95 -8.63 2.36
C TYR A 193 3.60 -8.00 2.11
N PHE A 194 2.52 -8.74 2.41
CA PHE A 194 1.15 -8.25 2.24
C PHE A 194 0.89 -6.97 3.06
N CYS A 195 1.32 -6.91 4.32
CA CYS A 195 1.20 -5.68 5.12
C CYS A 195 1.90 -4.48 4.49
N ARG A 196 3.07 -4.69 3.88
CA ARG A 196 3.80 -3.64 3.16
C ARG A 196 3.08 -3.24 1.89
N TYR A 197 2.62 -4.19 1.08
CA TYR A 197 1.82 -3.91 -0.11
C TYR A 197 0.60 -3.05 0.26
N MET A 198 -0.11 -3.43 1.33
CA MET A 198 -1.25 -2.66 1.81
C MET A 198 -0.85 -1.23 2.17
N VAL A 199 0.20 -1.02 2.97
CA VAL A 199 0.62 0.34 3.37
C VAL A 199 1.13 1.18 2.20
N TYR A 200 1.99 0.63 1.34
CA TYR A 200 2.76 1.42 0.36
C TYR A 200 2.13 1.49 -1.03
N CYS A 201 1.24 0.55 -1.37
CA CYS A 201 0.61 0.45 -2.69
C CYS A 201 -0.91 0.60 -2.62
N GLU A 202 -1.59 -0.09 -1.70
CA GLU A 202 -3.07 -0.06 -1.62
C GLU A 202 -3.60 1.18 -0.89
N MET A 203 -3.07 1.51 0.30
CA MET A 203 -3.54 2.65 1.10
C MET A 203 -3.46 3.99 0.36
N PRO A 204 -2.41 4.31 -0.43
CA PRO A 204 -2.39 5.55 -1.22
C PRO A 204 -3.45 5.62 -2.32
N ARG A 205 -4.10 4.51 -2.67
CA ARG A 205 -5.27 4.49 -3.58
C ARG A 205 -6.56 4.79 -2.85
N LEU A 206 -6.64 4.43 -1.57
CA LEU A 206 -7.83 4.57 -0.72
C LEU A 206 -7.84 5.90 0.06
N ALA A 207 -6.66 6.41 0.40
CA ALA A 207 -6.47 7.64 1.17
C ALA A 207 -5.63 8.63 0.36
N HIS A 208 -6.30 9.64 -0.20
CA HIS A 208 -5.72 10.58 -1.17
C HIS A 208 -4.76 11.60 -0.53
N SER A 209 -4.80 11.78 0.78
CA SER A 209 -3.87 12.60 1.55
C SER A 209 -2.46 11.99 1.59
N ILE A 210 -2.33 10.69 1.37
CA ILE A 210 -1.03 10.00 1.28
C ILE A 210 -0.43 10.29 -0.10
N SER A 211 0.68 11.02 -0.14
CA SER A 211 1.32 11.45 -1.40
C SER A 211 2.22 10.39 -2.01
N SER A 212 2.87 9.55 -1.20
CA SER A 212 3.79 8.51 -1.67
C SER A 212 3.02 7.38 -2.35
N ARG A 213 3.14 7.27 -3.68
CA ARG A 213 2.50 6.23 -4.49
C ARG A 213 3.57 5.30 -5.06
N TYR A 214 3.88 4.26 -4.31
CA TYR A 214 4.85 3.27 -4.76
C TYR A 214 4.19 2.23 -5.67
N LYS A 215 4.93 1.79 -6.69
CA LYS A 215 4.55 0.63 -7.49
C LYS A 215 5.10 -0.63 -6.83
N ALA A 216 4.29 -1.68 -6.79
CA ALA A 216 4.69 -2.94 -6.19
C ALA A 216 5.89 -3.54 -6.94
N THR A 217 5.92 -3.37 -8.27
CA THR A 217 7.00 -3.85 -9.13
C THR A 217 8.34 -3.14 -8.91
N GLU A 218 8.33 -1.94 -8.34
CA GLU A 218 9.51 -1.11 -8.08
C GLU A 218 10.09 -1.31 -6.67
N ILE A 219 9.26 -1.71 -5.70
CA ILE A 219 9.65 -1.80 -4.28
C ILE A 219 9.79 -3.23 -3.74
N PHE A 220 9.23 -4.22 -4.44
CA PHE A 220 9.35 -5.64 -4.10
C PHE A 220 10.16 -6.38 -5.16
N GLY A 221 10.66 -7.58 -4.84
CA GLY A 221 11.58 -8.36 -5.66
C GLY A 221 11.21 -9.84 -5.75
N CYS A 222 12.23 -10.69 -5.58
CA CYS A 222 12.20 -12.12 -5.86
C CYS A 222 11.19 -12.87 -5.01
N GLU A 223 11.18 -12.64 -3.69
CA GLU A 223 10.29 -13.40 -2.79
C GLU A 223 8.83 -13.12 -3.09
N VAL A 224 8.47 -11.85 -3.28
CA VAL A 224 7.12 -11.45 -3.65
C VAL A 224 6.73 -12.01 -5.01
N LEU A 225 7.60 -11.94 -6.01
CA LEU A 225 7.30 -12.49 -7.33
C LEU A 225 6.99 -13.99 -7.25
N ARG A 226 7.79 -14.75 -6.50
CA ARG A 226 7.57 -16.18 -6.27
C ARG A 226 6.25 -16.46 -5.53
N TYR A 227 5.90 -15.67 -4.53
CA TYR A 227 4.61 -15.82 -3.83
C TYR A 227 3.40 -15.55 -4.72
N THR A 228 3.52 -14.59 -5.63
CA THR A 228 2.36 -14.00 -6.32
C THR A 228 2.20 -14.45 -7.77
N LEU A 229 3.26 -14.91 -8.43
CA LEU A 229 3.26 -15.20 -9.86
C LEU A 229 2.19 -16.23 -10.24
N GLU A 230 1.99 -17.26 -9.44
CA GLU A 230 1.01 -18.31 -9.74
C GLU A 230 -0.44 -17.79 -9.70
N PHE A 231 -0.72 -16.85 -8.80
CA PHE A 231 -2.04 -16.21 -8.71
C PHE A 231 -2.26 -15.27 -9.89
N LEU A 232 -1.28 -14.42 -10.16
CA LEU A 232 -1.33 -13.52 -11.30
C LEU A 232 -1.46 -14.29 -12.62
N TYR A 233 -0.71 -15.39 -12.77
CA TYR A 233 -0.77 -16.29 -13.92
C TYR A 233 -2.21 -16.75 -14.19
N LYS A 234 -2.92 -17.25 -13.17
CA LYS A 234 -4.31 -17.71 -13.34
C LYS A 234 -5.25 -16.63 -13.85
N GLU A 235 -5.00 -15.36 -13.50
CA GLU A 235 -5.82 -14.24 -13.95
C GLU A 235 -5.50 -13.76 -15.38
N ILE A 236 -4.23 -13.81 -15.80
CA ILE A 236 -3.79 -13.19 -17.07
C ILE A 236 -3.26 -14.17 -18.13
N GLN A 237 -3.19 -15.47 -17.83
CA GLN A 237 -2.57 -16.49 -18.69
C GLN A 237 -3.07 -16.45 -20.13
N PHE A 238 -4.37 -16.23 -20.35
CA PHE A 238 -4.99 -16.27 -21.68
C PHE A 238 -4.37 -15.30 -22.70
N TYR A 239 -3.74 -14.22 -22.24
CA TYR A 239 -3.15 -13.22 -23.12
C TYR A 239 -1.74 -13.59 -23.59
N TYR A 240 -0.96 -14.31 -22.78
CA TYR A 240 0.49 -14.51 -23.00
C TYR A 240 1.03 -15.86 -22.49
N LEU A 241 0.25 -16.95 -22.63
CA LEU A 241 0.54 -18.30 -22.14
C LEU A 241 2.04 -18.68 -22.20
N ARG A 242 2.63 -18.63 -23.40
CA ARG A 242 4.02 -19.07 -23.61
C ARG A 242 5.06 -18.21 -22.90
N TYR A 243 4.90 -16.89 -22.91
CA TYR A 243 5.79 -15.98 -22.19
C TYR A 243 5.74 -16.28 -20.70
N MET A 244 4.54 -16.48 -20.18
CA MET A 244 4.31 -16.75 -18.77
C MET A 244 4.83 -18.14 -18.35
N ASP A 245 4.72 -19.16 -19.19
CA ASP A 245 5.29 -20.49 -18.93
C ASP A 245 6.81 -20.44 -18.80
N LEU A 246 7.49 -19.72 -19.70
CA LEU A 246 8.94 -19.52 -19.64
C LEU A 246 9.34 -18.73 -18.40
N LEU A 247 8.60 -17.64 -18.10
CA LEU A 247 8.83 -16.85 -16.90
C LEU A 247 8.68 -17.70 -15.64
N LYS A 248 7.64 -18.53 -15.57
CA LYS A 248 7.38 -19.43 -14.43
C LYS A 248 8.53 -20.40 -14.19
N LYS A 249 9.08 -20.99 -15.25
CA LYS A 249 10.25 -21.88 -15.16
C LYS A 249 11.45 -21.16 -14.55
N GLU A 250 11.72 -19.95 -14.99
CA GLU A 250 12.84 -19.17 -14.46
C GLU A 250 12.60 -18.65 -13.04
N VAL A 251 11.38 -18.23 -12.73
CA VAL A 251 11.03 -17.69 -11.40
C VAL A 251 11.18 -18.75 -10.29
N TYR A 252 10.92 -20.01 -10.63
CA TYR A 252 11.08 -21.13 -9.69
C TYR A 252 12.41 -21.87 -9.85
N ASN A 253 13.28 -21.42 -10.77
CA ASN A 253 14.67 -21.87 -10.85
C ASN A 253 15.54 -21.06 -9.88
N HIS A 254 16.09 -21.72 -8.87
CA HIS A 254 16.94 -21.09 -7.85
C HIS A 254 18.22 -20.49 -8.42
N ASP A 255 18.79 -21.14 -9.43
CA ASP A 255 20.05 -20.75 -10.06
C ASP A 255 19.83 -19.82 -11.25
N SER A 256 18.60 -19.33 -11.45
CA SER A 256 18.33 -18.44 -12.59
C SER A 256 19.14 -17.15 -12.47
N PRO A 257 19.83 -16.73 -13.56
CA PRO A 257 20.61 -15.51 -13.54
C PRO A 257 19.74 -14.24 -13.47
N ILE A 258 18.43 -14.34 -13.69
CA ILE A 258 17.52 -13.17 -13.63
C ILE A 258 17.53 -12.49 -12.26
N TRP A 259 17.92 -13.21 -11.20
CA TRP A 259 18.01 -12.72 -9.82
C TRP A 259 19.26 -11.92 -9.51
N THR A 260 20.29 -11.99 -10.34
CA THR A 260 21.62 -11.42 -10.04
C THR A 260 22.13 -10.49 -11.14
N MET A 261 21.52 -10.52 -12.33
CA MET A 261 21.83 -9.60 -13.42
C MET A 261 21.53 -8.15 -13.01
N VAL A 262 22.58 -7.34 -12.98
CA VAL A 262 22.49 -5.88 -12.86
C VAL A 262 23.10 -5.32 -14.13
N HIS A 263 22.31 -4.56 -14.88
CA HIS A 263 22.71 -3.93 -16.14
C HIS A 263 22.90 -2.44 -15.94
#